data_AF-A0A016XLS0-F1
#
_entry.id   AF-A0A016XLS0-F1
#
_cell.length_a   1.000
_cell.length_b   1.000
_cell.length_c   1.000
_cell.angle_alpha   90.00
_cell.angle_beta   90.00
_cell.angle_gamma   90.00
#
_symmetry.space_group_name_H-M   'P 1'
#
loop_
_entity.id
_entity.type
_entity.pdbx_description
1 polymer ?
#
loop_
_entity_poly.entity_id
_entity_poly.type
_entity_poly.pdbx_seq_one_letter_code
_entity_poly.pdbx_strand_id
1 'polypeptide(L)' 'MVDCVTWFDEDTPEKLIAEVRPDILVKGGDYDMRKLPETALVESWGGKALALPFSDGYSTTALVKKIQVGS' A
#
# COMPACT_ATOMS: atom_id res chain seq x y z
N MET A 1 -12.33 -7.43 -8.59
CA MET A 1 -11.52 -8.54 -9.15
C MET A 1 -10.06 -8.11 -9.08
N VAL A 2 -9.13 -9.04 -8.88
CA VAL A 2 -7.69 -8.77 -8.87
C VAL A 2 -7.11 -9.46 -10.10
N ASP A 3 -6.37 -8.72 -10.93
CA ASP A 3 -5.84 -9.23 -12.19
C ASP A 3 -4.45 -9.87 -12.05
N CYS A 4 -3.66 -9.39 -11.07
CA CYS A 4 -2.32 -9.88 -10.82
C CYS A 4 -1.97 -9.81 -9.32
N VAL A 5 -1.26 -10.82 -8.85
CA VAL A 5 -0.62 -10.86 -7.53
C VAL A 5 0.81 -11.34 -7.73
N THR A 6 1.77 -10.65 -7.14
CA THR A 6 3.19 -11.00 -7.18
C THR A 6 3.83 -10.72 -5.83
N TRP A 7 5.04 -11.25 -5.62
CA TRP A 7 5.86 -11.03 -4.43
C TRP A 7 7.15 -10.28 -4.80
N PHE A 8 7.87 -9.81 -3.77
CA PHE A 8 9.20 -9.23 -3.85
C PHE A 8 9.97 -9.63 -2.59
N ASP A 9 11.29 -9.79 -2.68
CA ASP A 9 12.13 -10.29 -1.58
C ASP A 9 12.79 -9.14 -0.79
N GLU A 10 12.82 -7.93 -1.36
CA GLU A 10 13.37 -6.75 -0.71
C GLU A 10 12.51 -6.22 0.45
N ASP A 11 13.13 -5.42 1.32
CA ASP A 11 12.44 -4.74 2.42
C ASP A 11 11.38 -3.72 1.93
N THR A 12 11.58 -3.16 0.72
CA THR A 12 10.66 -2.20 0.10
C THR A 12 10.30 -2.64 -1.33
N PRO A 13 9.07 -2.34 -1.79
CA PRO A 13 8.62 -2.72 -3.13
C PRO A 13 9.20 -1.82 -4.25
N GLU A 14 10.10 -0.88 -3.95
CA GLU A 14 10.54 0.14 -4.92
C GLU A 14 11.11 -0.45 -6.21
N LYS A 15 11.91 -1.52 -6.12
CA LYS A 15 12.46 -2.19 -7.31
C LYS A 15 11.36 -2.80 -8.17
N LEU A 16 10.44 -3.54 -7.55
CA LEU A 16 9.29 -4.11 -8.26
C LEU A 16 8.43 -3.01 -8.89
N ILE A 17 8.21 -1.90 -8.18
CA ILE A 17 7.48 -0.74 -8.70
C ILE A 17 8.22 -0.10 -9.88
N ALA A 18 9.56 -0.07 -9.88
CA ALA A 18 10.37 0.43 -11.00
C ALA A 18 10.28 -0.48 -12.23
N GLU A 19 10.08 -1.79 -12.06
CA GLU A 19 9.89 -2.74 -13.14
C GLU A 19 8.47 -2.69 -13.72
N VAL A 20 7.46 -2.67 -12.84
CA VAL A 20 6.04 -2.62 -13.22
C VAL A 20 5.65 -1.26 -13.78
N ARG A 21 6.27 -0.18 -13.31
CA ARG A 21 6.01 1.22 -13.68
C ARG A 21 4.53 1.58 -13.69
N PRO A 22 3.82 1.46 -12.55
CA PRO A 22 2.40 1.78 -12.50
C PRO A 22 2.14 3.27 -12.77
N ASP A 23 1.01 3.56 -13.42
CA ASP A 23 0.49 4.93 -13.58
C ASP A 23 -0.05 5.48 -12.26
N ILE A 24 -0.56 4.61 -11.38
CA ILE A 24 -1.14 4.97 -10.08
C ILE A 24 -0.67 4.00 -9.01
N LEU A 25 -0.01 4.53 -7.97
CA LEU A 25 0.32 3.83 -6.73
C LEU A 25 -0.67 4.21 -5.64
N VAL A 26 -1.23 3.23 -4.95
CA VAL A 26 -2.18 3.45 -3.86
C VAL A 26 -1.69 2.77 -2.57
N LYS A 27 -1.76 3.49 -1.45
CA LYS A 27 -1.63 2.94 -0.10
C LYS A 27 -2.93 3.22 0.68
N GLY A 28 -3.41 2.24 1.43
CA GLY A 28 -4.53 2.45 2.35
C GLY A 28 -4.07 3.09 3.65
N GLY A 29 -4.84 4.01 4.21
CA GLY A 29 -4.57 4.75 5.45
C GLY A 29 -4.04 6.15 5.25
N ASP A 30 -3.74 6.80 6.37
CA ASP A 30 -3.36 8.22 6.42
C ASP A 30 -1.84 8.42 6.21
N TYR A 31 -1.27 7.73 5.22
CA TYR A 31 0.15 7.84 4.90
C TYR A 31 0.49 9.22 4.34
N ASP A 32 1.57 9.84 4.84
CA ASP A 32 2.17 11.00 4.17
C ASP A 32 2.99 10.51 2.96
N MET A 33 2.31 10.40 1.82
CA MET A 33 2.88 9.86 0.57
C MET A 33 4.20 10.53 0.19
N ARG A 34 4.40 11.80 0.53
CA ARG A 34 5.63 12.57 0.22
C ARG A 34 6.88 12.05 0.91
N LYS A 35 6.73 11.23 1.96
CA LYS A 35 7.86 10.62 2.69
C LYS A 35 8.24 9.26 2.13
N LEU A 36 7.45 8.69 1.22
CA LEU A 36 7.68 7.37 0.68
C LEU A 36 8.59 7.48 -0.56
N PRO A 37 9.72 6.78 -0.59
CA PRO A 37 10.61 6.75 -1.76
C PRO A 37 9.90 6.33 -3.05
N GLU A 38 8.97 5.37 -2.95
CA GLU A 38 8.21 4.89 -4.11
C GLU A 38 7.28 5.96 -4.72
N THR A 39 6.92 7.01 -3.96
CA THR A 39 6.14 8.14 -4.49
C THR A 39 6.96 8.94 -5.49
N ALA A 40 8.16 9.37 -5.10
CA ALA A 40 9.04 10.13 -5.98
C ALA A 40 9.43 9.32 -7.22
N LEU A 41 9.61 8.02 -7.04
CA LEU A 41 9.86 7.08 -8.14
C LEU A 41 8.71 7.09 -9.15
N VAL A 42 7.46 6.90 -8.71
CA VAL A 42 6.28 6.89 -9.59
C VAL A 42 6.05 8.24 -10.27
N GLU A 43 6.22 9.34 -9.55
CA GLU A 43 6.09 10.69 -10.10
C GLU A 43 7.18 11.02 -11.14
N SER A 44 8.35 10.38 -11.06
CA SER A 44 9.47 10.62 -12.01
C SER A 44 9.12 10.28 -13.46
N TRP A 45 8.14 9.41 -13.69
CA TRP A 45 7.61 9.08 -15.02
C TRP A 45 6.19 9.58 -15.25
N GLY A 46 5.70 10.51 -14.42
CA GLY A 46 4.38 11.13 -14.56
C GLY A 46 3.22 10.35 -13.95
N GLY A 47 3.50 9.29 -13.20
CA GLY A 47 2.48 8.58 -12.41
C GLY A 47 2.02 9.38 -11.19
N LYS A 48 1.05 8.83 -10.45
CA LYS A 48 0.48 9.46 -9.25
C LYS A 48 0.55 8.52 -8.06
N ALA A 49 0.79 9.05 -6.87
CA ALA A 49 0.76 8.30 -5.62
C ALA A 49 -0.32 8.85 -4.68
N LEU A 50 -1.22 7.98 -4.20
CA LEU A 50 -2.39 8.37 -3.42
C LEU A 50 -2.51 7.55 -2.12
N ALA A 51 -2.84 8.25 -1.04
CA ALA A 51 -3.31 7.65 0.20
C ALA A 51 -4.84 7.62 0.18
N LEU A 52 -5.45 6.44 0.30
CA LEU A 52 -6.90 6.29 0.42
C LEU A 52 -7.26 6.04 1.89
N PRO A 53 -8.29 6.70 2.44
CA PRO A 53 -8.70 6.45 3.83
C PRO A 53 -9.08 4.98 4.02
N PHE A 54 -8.74 4.43 5.19
CA PHE A 54 -9.20 3.08 5.54
C PHE A 54 -10.73 3.08 5.73
N SER A 55 -11.40 2.04 5.22
CA SER A 55 -12.81 1.81 5.51
C SER A 55 -12.95 1.25 6.93
N ASP A 56 -13.79 1.88 7.73
CA ASP A 56 -14.09 1.47 9.10
C ASP A 56 -14.56 0.00 9.15
N GLY A 57 -13.96 -0.80 10.04
CA GLY A 57 -14.36 -2.18 10.30
C GLY A 57 -13.38 -3.29 9.89
N TYR A 58 -12.33 -2.96 9.11
CA TYR A 58 -11.30 -3.93 8.65
C TYR A 58 -9.94 -3.76 9.32
N SER A 59 -9.92 -3.27 10.56
CA SER A 59 -8.67 -3.20 11.32
C SER A 59 -8.27 -4.58 11.83
N THR A 60 -7.05 -5.01 11.54
CA THR A 60 -6.43 -6.19 12.16
C THR A 60 -6.45 -6.09 13.69
N THR A 61 -6.36 -4.88 14.26
CA THR A 61 -6.54 -4.64 15.69
C THR A 61 -7.95 -4.98 16.18
N ALA A 62 -8.98 -4.62 15.41
CA ALA A 62 -10.36 -4.96 15.75
C ALA A 62 -10.61 -6.48 15.66
N LEU A 63 -9.98 -7.14 14.68
CA LEU A 63 -10.01 -8.60 14.56
C LEU A 63 -9.31 -9.29 15.74
N VAL A 64 -8.11 -8.85 16.12
CA VAL A 64 -7.38 -9.38 17.29
C VAL A 64 -8.17 -9.17 18.58
N LYS A 65 -8.76 -7.98 18.79
CA LYS A 65 -9.63 -7.73 19.94
C LYS A 65 -10.83 -8.66 19.99
N LYS A 66 -11.48 -8.93 18.84
CA LYS A 66 -12.58 -9.91 18.77
C LYS A 66 -12.14 -11.33 19.18
N ILE A 67 -10.93 -11.74 18.79
CA ILE A 67 -10.36 -13.04 19.20
C ILE A 67 -10.10 -13.07 20.72
N GLN A 68 -9.60 -11.97 21.30
CA GLN A 68 -9.28 -11.89 22.74
C GLN A 68 -10.52 -11.82 23.64
N VAL A 69 -11.60 -11.17 23.21
CA VAL A 69 -12.86 -11.03 23.98
C VAL A 69 -13.71 -12.31 23.93
N GLY A 70 -13.46 -13.19 22.95
CA GLY A 70 -14.15 -14.48 22.82
C GLY A 70 -13.48 -15.65 23.54
N SER A 71 -12.48 -15.41 24.41
CA SER A 71 -11.82 -16.41 25.26
C SER A 71 -12.28 -16.32 26.71
#